data_AF-A0A191TMN5-F1
#
_entry.id   AF-A0A191TMN5-F1
#
_cell.length_a   1.000
_cell.length_b   1.000
_cell.length_c   1.000
_cell.angle_alpha   90.00
_cell.angle_beta   90.00
_cell.angle_gamma   90.00
#
_symmetry.space_group_name_H-M   'P 1'
#
loop_
_entity.id
_entity.type
_entity.pdbx_description
1 polymer ?
#
loop_
_entity_poly.entity_id
_entity_poly.type
_entity_poly.pdbx_seq_one_letter_code
_entity_poly.pdbx_strand_id
1 'polypeptide(L)'
;MLFAFYTITRNLGYLVKSYAERGYVTLAFDLPGICNSAKTPYSFGKWKTRAVGEAPRFDIDRNLTNSTLTDAEVTGIEGFNYLCAQQNVDIKNVGITGFSWGGYSTTFLSGILGKRVKAAYAVFGCGYFDKGSFWKKIIDSLSPDIRRKWLRYFDAGRRAGNIKAPYFLEATSNDTYFWPEAVDNTLDVIPGIKNHVWDTNFNHRQMPSGHIMQQLYFDYYLKGKGQPFGTAKIAGEQQLSNGNKVLTIEVNEPANITVASVILYYSERAKNWQERKWIPLNTTLKSGNIYTVELPAKLIKEGVCCYGFVTDNRGVSVSTYMYHSINFSKVL
;
A
#
# COMPACT_ATOMS: atom_id res chain seq x y z
N MET A 1 -19.08 -13.46 1.64
CA MET A 1 -18.15 -12.30 1.71
C MET A 1 -16.77 -12.79 1.35
N LEU A 2 -16.01 -12.05 0.55
CA LEU A 2 -14.87 -12.63 -0.17
C LEU A 2 -13.58 -11.84 -0.05
N PHE A 3 -12.48 -12.58 0.08
CA PHE A 3 -11.08 -12.16 0.10
C PHE A 3 -10.26 -12.81 -1.02
N ALA A 4 -9.70 -12.03 -1.95
CA ALA A 4 -8.66 -12.48 -2.89
C ALA A 4 -7.27 -12.16 -2.33
N PHE A 5 -6.32 -13.11 -2.40
CA PHE A 5 -4.93 -12.95 -1.96
C PHE A 5 -3.93 -13.06 -3.12
N TYR A 6 -2.91 -12.21 -3.12
CA TYR A 6 -1.80 -12.26 -4.08
C TYR A 6 -0.44 -12.13 -3.37
N THR A 7 0.53 -13.05 -3.54
CA THR A 7 1.96 -12.77 -3.19
C THR A 7 2.96 -13.61 -4.01
N ILE A 8 4.22 -13.15 -4.08
CA ILE A 8 5.34 -13.76 -4.81
C ILE A 8 5.99 -14.94 -4.04
N THR A 9 5.91 -14.99 -2.70
CA THR A 9 6.91 -15.75 -1.92
C THR A 9 6.42 -16.52 -0.69
N ARG A 10 5.15 -16.43 -0.28
CA ARG A 10 4.66 -17.17 0.90
C ARG A 10 3.53 -18.14 0.57
N ASN A 11 3.52 -19.28 1.26
CA ASN A 11 2.35 -20.15 1.31
C ASN A 11 1.22 -19.36 2.00
N LEU A 12 0.30 -18.80 1.21
CA LEU A 12 -0.83 -18.01 1.72
C LEU A 12 -1.96 -18.89 2.25
N GLY A 13 -1.78 -20.22 2.27
CA GLY A 13 -2.78 -21.15 2.80
C GLY A 13 -3.21 -20.80 4.22
N TYR A 14 -2.31 -20.27 5.05
CA TYR A 14 -2.69 -19.83 6.41
C TYR A 14 -3.62 -18.61 6.41
N LEU A 15 -3.43 -17.64 5.50
CA LEU A 15 -4.32 -16.48 5.38
C LEU A 15 -5.67 -16.90 4.82
N VAL A 16 -5.67 -17.69 3.75
CA VAL A 16 -6.90 -18.24 3.15
C VAL A 16 -7.71 -18.99 4.20
N LYS A 17 -7.06 -19.87 4.98
CA LYS A 17 -7.66 -20.60 6.10
C LYS A 17 -8.17 -19.67 7.19
N SER A 18 -7.35 -18.70 7.62
CA SER A 18 -7.75 -17.75 8.66
C SER A 18 -8.99 -16.94 8.30
N TYR A 19 -9.12 -16.51 7.04
CA TYR A 19 -10.33 -15.81 6.59
C TYR A 19 -11.52 -16.77 6.42
N ALA A 20 -11.30 -18.01 5.96
CA ALA A 20 -12.35 -19.02 5.90
C ALA A 20 -12.93 -19.33 7.29
N GLU A 21 -12.08 -19.49 8.30
CA GLU A 21 -12.49 -19.68 9.70
C GLU A 21 -13.27 -18.48 10.26
N ARG A 22 -13.08 -17.29 9.69
CA ARG A 22 -13.85 -16.08 10.03
C ARG A 22 -15.15 -15.95 9.24
N GLY A 23 -15.52 -16.94 8.43
CA GLY A 23 -16.76 -16.93 7.64
C GLY A 23 -16.67 -16.19 6.31
N TYR A 24 -15.46 -15.99 5.78
CA TYR A 24 -15.27 -15.57 4.40
C TYR A 24 -15.26 -16.78 3.47
N VAL A 25 -15.82 -16.65 2.28
CA VAL A 25 -15.34 -17.44 1.15
C VAL A 25 -13.98 -16.84 0.79
N THR A 26 -12.99 -17.63 0.38
CA THR A 26 -11.66 -17.12 0.05
C THR A 26 -11.15 -17.80 -1.21
N LEU A 27 -10.43 -17.03 -2.03
CA LEU A 27 -9.76 -17.57 -3.20
C LEU A 27 -8.34 -17.00 -3.29
N ALA A 28 -7.37 -17.90 -3.39
CA ALA A 28 -6.01 -17.57 -3.78
C ALA A 28 -5.67 -18.42 -5.00
N PHE A 29 -4.98 -17.82 -5.97
CA PHE A 29 -4.55 -18.48 -7.19
C PHE A 29 -3.15 -18.03 -7.56
N ASP A 30 -2.48 -18.84 -8.35
CA ASP A 30 -1.19 -18.51 -8.91
C ASP A 30 -1.33 -17.34 -9.88
N LEU A 31 -0.55 -16.28 -9.70
CA LEU A 31 -0.46 -15.18 -10.66
C LEU A 31 0.67 -15.45 -11.67
N PRO A 32 0.36 -15.72 -12.95
CA PRO A 32 1.35 -15.89 -14.00
C PRO A 32 2.41 -14.79 -14.01
N GLY A 33 3.69 -15.15 -14.18
CA GLY A 33 4.78 -14.17 -14.24
C GLY A 33 5.14 -13.47 -12.92
N ILE A 34 4.34 -13.63 -11.87
CA ILE A 34 4.63 -13.13 -10.52
C ILE A 34 5.04 -14.30 -9.62
N CYS A 35 4.27 -15.39 -9.61
CA CYS A 35 4.59 -16.58 -8.85
C CYS A 35 5.80 -17.35 -9.43
N ASN A 36 6.44 -18.15 -8.58
CA ASN A 36 7.54 -19.01 -9.02
C ASN A 36 7.00 -20.14 -9.91
N SER A 37 7.42 -20.17 -11.18
CA SER A 37 6.98 -21.17 -12.17
C SER A 37 7.30 -22.62 -11.76
N ALA A 38 8.35 -22.85 -10.97
CA ALA A 38 8.71 -24.18 -10.47
C ALA A 38 7.83 -24.65 -9.29
N LYS A 39 7.13 -23.73 -8.60
CA LYS A 39 6.31 -24.03 -7.41
C LYS A 39 4.81 -24.05 -7.68
N THR A 40 4.42 -24.12 -8.95
CA THR A 40 3.02 -23.98 -9.40
C THR A 40 2.65 -25.13 -10.35
N PRO A 41 2.68 -26.39 -9.87
CA PRO A 41 2.58 -27.58 -10.72
C PRO A 41 1.21 -27.73 -11.42
N TYR A 42 0.17 -27.09 -10.89
CA TYR A 42 -1.20 -27.14 -11.42
C TYR A 42 -1.54 -25.95 -12.33
N SER A 43 -0.57 -25.10 -12.63
CA SER A 43 -0.75 -23.90 -13.45
C SER A 43 -0.08 -24.05 -14.81
N PHE A 44 -0.73 -23.55 -15.85
CA PHE A 44 -0.30 -23.68 -17.25
C PHE A 44 -0.22 -22.31 -17.93
N GLY A 45 0.37 -22.27 -19.13
CA GLY A 45 0.40 -21.07 -19.97
C GLY A 45 1.80 -20.68 -20.45
N LYS A 46 1.86 -19.75 -21.41
CA LYS A 46 3.12 -19.31 -22.06
C LYS A 46 4.12 -18.70 -21.07
N TRP A 47 3.66 -18.13 -19.96
CA TRP A 47 4.52 -17.58 -18.91
C TRP A 47 5.49 -18.61 -18.31
N LYS A 48 5.16 -19.93 -18.35
CA LYS A 48 6.03 -21.01 -17.84
C LYS A 48 7.32 -21.17 -18.63
N THR A 49 7.34 -20.77 -19.90
CA THR A 49 8.52 -20.86 -20.78
C THR A 49 9.30 -19.55 -20.85
N ARG A 50 8.82 -18.49 -20.17
CA ARG A 50 9.53 -17.22 -20.07
C ARG A 50 10.67 -17.32 -19.05
N ALA A 51 11.67 -16.46 -19.20
CA ALA A 51 12.72 -16.30 -18.20
C ALA A 51 12.13 -15.97 -16.83
N VAL A 52 12.78 -16.41 -15.76
CA VAL A 52 12.41 -16.02 -14.39
C VAL A 52 12.95 -14.62 -14.11
N GLY A 53 12.20 -13.82 -13.34
CA GLY A 53 12.64 -12.50 -12.85
C GLY A 53 11.80 -11.35 -13.39
N GLU A 54 12.39 -10.16 -13.38
CA GLU A 54 11.67 -8.90 -13.64
C GLU A 54 11.44 -8.62 -15.12
N ALA A 55 12.44 -8.90 -15.98
CA ALA A 55 12.43 -8.48 -17.38
C ALA A 55 11.14 -8.83 -18.16
N PRO A 56 10.59 -10.06 -18.05
CA PRO A 56 9.35 -10.41 -18.77
C PRO A 56 8.11 -9.60 -18.37
N ARG A 57 8.12 -8.91 -17.22
CA ARG A 57 7.00 -8.03 -16.78
C ARG A 57 7.01 -6.71 -17.54
N PHE A 58 8.15 -6.30 -18.07
CA PHE A 58 8.35 -5.03 -18.77
C PHE A 58 8.48 -5.20 -20.29
N ASP A 59 8.59 -6.43 -20.78
CA ASP A 59 8.67 -6.75 -22.20
C ASP A 59 7.30 -6.56 -22.89
N ILE A 60 7.16 -5.45 -23.62
CA ILE A 60 6.00 -5.18 -24.47
C ILE A 60 6.40 -4.85 -25.92
N ASP A 61 7.61 -5.25 -26.33
CA ASP A 61 8.24 -4.83 -27.59
C ASP A 61 7.40 -5.22 -28.83
N ARG A 62 6.76 -6.40 -28.79
CA ARG A 62 5.87 -6.86 -29.87
C ARG A 62 4.45 -6.35 -29.70
N ASN A 63 3.90 -6.48 -28.49
CA ASN A 63 2.59 -5.98 -28.08
C ASN A 63 2.42 -6.14 -26.55
N LEU A 64 1.31 -5.63 -26.00
CA LEU A 64 1.01 -5.68 -24.57
C LEU A 64 0.95 -7.11 -24.02
N THR A 65 0.42 -8.07 -24.79
CA THR A 65 0.29 -9.48 -24.38
C THR A 65 1.62 -10.21 -24.25
N ASN A 66 2.72 -9.58 -24.67
CA ASN A 66 4.05 -10.13 -24.47
C ASN A 66 4.52 -10.04 -23.02
N SER A 67 4.01 -9.05 -22.27
CA SER A 67 4.31 -8.90 -20.85
C SER A 67 3.60 -9.98 -20.04
N THR A 68 4.33 -10.61 -19.14
CA THR A 68 3.73 -11.58 -18.20
C THR A 68 2.76 -10.93 -17.22
N LEU A 69 2.75 -9.60 -17.10
CA LEU A 69 1.72 -8.88 -16.34
C LEU A 69 0.35 -8.95 -17.03
N THR A 70 0.28 -9.13 -18.36
CA THR A 70 -1.01 -9.39 -19.01
C THR A 70 -1.61 -10.68 -18.47
N ASP A 71 -0.84 -11.77 -18.46
CA ASP A 71 -1.29 -13.05 -17.94
C ASP A 71 -1.66 -12.95 -16.45
N ALA A 72 -0.86 -12.22 -15.66
CA ALA A 72 -1.11 -11.97 -14.25
C ALA A 72 -2.46 -11.28 -14.02
N GLU A 73 -2.66 -10.11 -14.63
CA GLU A 73 -3.83 -9.27 -14.34
C GLU A 73 -5.10 -9.83 -14.99
N VAL A 74 -5.02 -10.50 -16.15
CA VAL A 74 -6.15 -11.27 -16.71
C VAL A 74 -6.54 -12.40 -15.76
N THR A 75 -5.58 -13.16 -15.23
CA THR A 75 -5.86 -14.18 -14.20
C THR A 75 -6.47 -13.55 -12.95
N GLY A 76 -6.02 -12.35 -12.56
CA GLY A 76 -6.61 -11.55 -11.49
C GLY A 76 -8.10 -11.26 -11.71
N ILE A 77 -8.45 -10.76 -12.90
CA ILE A 77 -9.83 -10.46 -13.30
C ILE A 77 -10.69 -11.73 -13.36
N GLU A 78 -10.18 -12.80 -13.99
CA GLU A 78 -10.93 -14.04 -14.12
C GLU A 78 -11.08 -14.79 -12.80
N GLY A 79 -10.06 -14.75 -11.94
CA GLY A 79 -10.16 -15.23 -10.57
C GLY A 79 -11.24 -14.50 -9.79
N PHE A 80 -11.33 -13.18 -9.92
CA PHE A 80 -12.41 -12.39 -9.34
C PHE A 80 -13.79 -12.77 -9.91
N ASN A 81 -13.90 -12.96 -11.23
CA ASN A 81 -15.16 -13.36 -11.89
C ASN A 81 -15.62 -14.75 -11.46
N TYR A 82 -14.72 -15.74 -11.54
CA TYR A 82 -14.96 -17.13 -11.11
C TYR A 82 -15.50 -17.17 -9.69
N LEU A 83 -14.92 -16.35 -8.84
CA LEU A 83 -15.24 -16.27 -7.44
C LEU A 83 -16.62 -15.64 -7.18
N CYS A 84 -16.98 -14.60 -7.94
CA CYS A 84 -18.31 -14.01 -7.92
C CYS A 84 -19.40 -14.94 -8.49
N ALA A 85 -19.02 -15.95 -9.29
CA ALA A 85 -19.96 -16.90 -9.87
C ALA A 85 -20.38 -18.03 -8.90
N GLN A 86 -19.72 -18.16 -7.74
CA GLN A 86 -20.04 -19.21 -6.77
C GLN A 86 -21.35 -18.92 -6.04
N GLN A 87 -22.19 -19.93 -5.80
CA GLN A 87 -23.53 -19.76 -5.21
C GLN A 87 -23.51 -19.26 -3.75
N ASN A 88 -22.49 -19.61 -2.97
CA ASN A 88 -22.26 -19.09 -1.62
C ASN A 88 -21.56 -17.71 -1.61
N VAL A 89 -21.49 -17.11 -2.80
CA VAL A 89 -21.06 -15.78 -3.23
C VAL A 89 -21.87 -14.57 -2.79
N ASP A 90 -21.53 -13.82 -1.72
CA ASP A 90 -22.09 -12.45 -1.60
C ASP A 90 -21.31 -11.48 -2.50
N ILE A 91 -21.79 -11.31 -3.73
CA ILE A 91 -21.15 -10.48 -4.76
C ILE A 91 -21.15 -8.98 -4.44
N LYS A 92 -21.97 -8.52 -3.48
CA LYS A 92 -21.99 -7.10 -3.07
C LYS A 92 -20.87 -6.77 -2.08
N ASN A 93 -20.27 -7.79 -1.46
CA ASN A 93 -19.28 -7.66 -0.40
C ASN A 93 -18.02 -8.50 -0.70
N VAL A 94 -17.35 -8.12 -1.80
CA VAL A 94 -16.11 -8.73 -2.29
C VAL A 94 -14.96 -7.73 -2.11
N GLY A 95 -13.92 -8.14 -1.39
CA GLY A 95 -12.70 -7.38 -1.19
C GLY A 95 -11.47 -8.08 -1.77
N ILE A 96 -10.41 -7.31 -1.96
CA ILE A 96 -9.14 -7.79 -2.53
C ILE A 96 -7.95 -7.31 -1.70
N THR A 97 -6.97 -8.18 -1.52
CA THR A 97 -5.68 -7.88 -0.87
C THR A 97 -4.53 -8.62 -1.54
N GLY A 98 -3.33 -8.15 -1.28
CA GLY A 98 -2.13 -8.79 -1.74
C GLY A 98 -0.90 -8.10 -1.20
N PHE A 99 0.21 -8.81 -1.27
CA PHE A 99 1.50 -8.35 -0.80
C PHE A 99 2.47 -8.20 -1.97
N SER A 100 3.23 -7.10 -1.99
CA SER A 100 4.27 -6.84 -2.99
C SER A 100 3.71 -6.73 -4.40
N TRP A 101 4.18 -7.52 -5.37
CA TRP A 101 3.52 -7.65 -6.68
C TRP A 101 2.03 -7.97 -6.56
N GLY A 102 1.61 -8.64 -5.49
CA GLY A 102 0.20 -8.82 -5.19
C GLY A 102 -0.52 -7.58 -4.65
N GLY A 103 0.18 -6.70 -3.93
CA GLY A 103 -0.32 -5.38 -3.55
C GLY A 103 -0.41 -4.46 -4.78
N TYR A 104 0.54 -4.58 -5.71
CA TYR A 104 0.45 -3.97 -7.04
C TYR A 104 -0.80 -4.46 -7.78
N SER A 105 -1.06 -5.77 -7.87
CA SER A 105 -2.28 -6.31 -8.50
C SER A 105 -3.53 -5.88 -7.73
N THR A 106 -3.48 -5.78 -6.41
CA THR A 106 -4.59 -5.22 -5.61
C THR A 106 -4.91 -3.79 -6.04
N THR A 107 -3.91 -2.93 -6.17
CA THR A 107 -4.08 -1.56 -6.66
C THR A 107 -4.61 -1.53 -8.10
N PHE A 108 -3.99 -2.31 -8.97
CA PHE A 108 -4.31 -2.38 -10.40
C PHE A 108 -5.76 -2.86 -10.61
N LEU A 109 -6.10 -4.02 -10.07
CA LEU A 109 -7.41 -4.66 -10.20
C LEU A 109 -8.51 -3.86 -9.53
N SER A 110 -8.24 -3.19 -8.40
CA SER A 110 -9.21 -2.26 -7.79
C SER A 110 -9.61 -1.15 -8.77
N GLY A 111 -8.65 -0.64 -9.54
CA GLY A 111 -8.90 0.37 -10.56
C GLY A 111 -9.68 -0.18 -11.75
N ILE A 112 -9.34 -1.40 -12.21
CA ILE A 112 -10.00 -2.02 -13.37
C ILE A 112 -11.43 -2.49 -13.04
N LEU A 113 -11.62 -3.15 -11.90
CA LEU A 113 -12.91 -3.72 -11.49
C LEU A 113 -13.87 -2.66 -10.91
N GLY A 114 -13.35 -1.50 -10.51
CA GLY A 114 -14.14 -0.34 -10.08
C GLY A 114 -15.13 -0.67 -8.97
N LYS A 115 -16.42 -0.39 -9.21
CA LYS A 115 -17.51 -0.57 -8.21
C LYS A 115 -17.75 -2.02 -7.79
N ARG A 116 -17.19 -3.01 -8.51
CA ARG A 116 -17.33 -4.43 -8.15
C ARG A 116 -16.51 -4.78 -6.90
N VAL A 117 -15.46 -4.01 -6.62
CA VAL A 117 -14.67 -4.16 -5.40
C VAL A 117 -15.30 -3.31 -4.29
N LYS A 118 -15.62 -3.94 -3.17
CA LYS A 118 -16.22 -3.28 -2.00
C LYS A 118 -15.19 -2.72 -1.04
N ALA A 119 -14.01 -3.33 -0.94
CA ALA A 119 -12.91 -2.92 -0.07
C ALA A 119 -11.56 -3.41 -0.63
N ALA A 120 -10.52 -2.58 -0.57
CA ALA A 120 -9.19 -2.92 -1.06
C ALA A 120 -8.11 -2.60 -0.03
N TYR A 121 -7.21 -3.54 0.22
CA TYR A 121 -6.08 -3.37 1.15
C TYR A 121 -4.81 -3.87 0.49
N ALA A 122 -3.91 -2.97 0.10
CA ALA A 122 -2.62 -3.34 -0.47
C ALA A 122 -1.55 -3.36 0.63
N VAL A 123 -0.86 -4.48 0.80
CA VAL A 123 0.29 -4.58 1.69
C VAL A 123 1.55 -4.41 0.85
N PHE A 124 2.20 -3.25 0.94
CA PHE A 124 3.26 -2.76 0.06
C PHE A 124 2.97 -3.07 -1.42
N GLY A 125 2.43 -2.09 -2.13
CA GLY A 125 2.07 -2.27 -3.52
C GLY A 125 1.35 -1.03 -4.00
N CYS A 126 2.05 -0.24 -4.79
CA CYS A 126 1.54 1.00 -5.38
C CYS A 126 1.87 0.99 -6.89
N GLY A 127 1.67 2.11 -7.59
CA GLY A 127 2.22 2.29 -8.94
C GLY A 127 3.20 3.43 -9.00
N TYR A 128 3.17 4.23 -10.07
CA TYR A 128 4.14 5.29 -10.32
C TYR A 128 5.60 4.79 -10.26
N PHE A 129 5.86 3.64 -10.89
CA PHE A 129 7.17 2.99 -10.81
C PHE A 129 8.31 3.80 -11.45
N ASP A 130 7.98 4.68 -12.38
CA ASP A 130 8.90 5.66 -12.97
C ASP A 130 9.30 6.79 -12.00
N LYS A 131 8.53 6.99 -10.93
CA LYS A 131 8.74 8.00 -9.89
C LYS A 131 9.61 7.44 -8.78
N GLY A 132 9.12 6.40 -8.09
CA GLY A 132 9.85 5.81 -6.96
C GLY A 132 9.67 4.31 -6.81
N SER A 133 10.52 3.51 -7.47
CA SER A 133 10.51 2.07 -7.28
C SER A 133 11.85 1.41 -7.58
N PHE A 134 12.02 0.17 -7.11
CA PHE A 134 13.15 -0.69 -7.49
C PHE A 134 13.27 -0.86 -9.02
N TRP A 135 12.14 -0.86 -9.72
CA TRP A 135 12.07 -1.05 -11.16
C TRP A 135 12.33 0.20 -11.99
N LYS A 136 12.53 1.36 -11.35
CA LYS A 136 12.74 2.64 -12.03
C LYS A 136 13.83 2.57 -13.09
N LYS A 137 14.96 1.91 -12.81
CA LYS A 137 16.05 1.72 -13.79
C LYS A 137 15.62 0.94 -15.03
N ILE A 138 14.81 -0.11 -14.85
CA ILE A 138 14.26 -0.88 -15.98
C ILE A 138 13.36 0.03 -16.81
N ILE A 139 12.43 0.74 -16.16
CA ILE A 139 11.51 1.68 -16.80
C ILE A 139 12.24 2.79 -17.57
N ASP A 140 13.30 3.35 -16.99
CA ASP A 140 14.09 4.42 -17.61
C ASP A 140 14.94 3.92 -18.79
N SER A 141 15.27 2.62 -18.83
CA SER A 141 15.97 1.99 -19.97
C SER A 141 15.08 1.60 -21.15
N LEU A 142 13.74 1.57 -20.96
CA LEU A 142 12.81 1.29 -22.05
C LEU A 142 12.86 2.43 -23.09
N SER A 143 12.66 2.10 -24.37
CA SER A 143 12.53 3.13 -25.40
C SER A 143 11.33 4.05 -25.09
N PRO A 144 11.34 5.34 -25.51
CA PRO A 144 10.29 6.28 -25.13
C PRO A 144 8.86 5.82 -25.44
N ASP A 145 8.64 5.13 -26.56
CA ASP A 145 7.33 4.59 -26.93
C ASP A 145 6.92 3.41 -26.02
N ILE A 146 7.83 2.45 -25.82
CA ILE A 146 7.62 1.29 -24.95
C ILE A 146 7.38 1.74 -23.50
N ARG A 147 8.19 2.67 -22.99
CA ARG A 147 8.00 3.27 -21.67
C ARG A 147 6.61 3.88 -21.52
N ARG A 148 6.19 4.72 -22.47
CA ARG A 148 4.87 5.38 -22.46
C ARG A 148 3.74 4.37 -22.44
N LYS A 149 3.82 3.33 -23.29
CA LYS A 149 2.83 2.26 -23.36
C LYS A 149 2.80 1.46 -22.06
N TRP A 150 3.94 1.02 -21.54
CA TRP A 150 4.00 0.25 -20.31
C TRP A 150 3.38 1.03 -19.15
N LEU A 151 3.77 2.30 -18.97
CA LEU A 151 3.20 3.16 -17.94
C LEU A 151 1.69 3.35 -18.14
N ARG A 152 1.22 3.55 -19.37
CA ARG A 152 -0.22 3.70 -19.64
C ARG A 152 -1.01 2.43 -19.30
N TYR A 153 -0.48 1.26 -19.61
CA TYR A 153 -1.25 0.02 -19.60
C TYR A 153 -1.07 -0.81 -18.32
N PHE A 154 0.13 -0.86 -17.77
CA PHE A 154 0.51 -1.73 -16.66
C PHE A 154 0.74 -0.99 -15.34
N ASP A 155 1.20 0.25 -15.31
CA ASP A 155 1.43 0.91 -14.02
C ASP A 155 0.13 1.06 -13.19
N ALA A 156 0.10 0.43 -12.00
CA ALA A 156 -1.09 0.35 -11.17
C ALA A 156 -1.61 1.72 -10.70
N GLY A 157 -0.70 2.68 -10.51
CA GLY A 157 -0.99 4.04 -10.03
C GLY A 157 -1.75 4.83 -11.09
N ARG A 158 -1.42 4.61 -12.36
CA ARG A 158 -2.15 5.17 -13.50
C ARG A 158 -3.54 4.55 -13.70
N ARG A 159 -3.86 3.46 -12.99
CA ARG A 159 -5.21 2.89 -12.91
C ARG A 159 -5.94 3.29 -11.62
N ALA A 160 -5.21 3.74 -10.60
CA ALA A 160 -5.74 3.99 -9.27
C ALA A 160 -6.83 5.08 -9.21
N GLY A 161 -6.86 6.01 -10.17
CA GLY A 161 -7.94 6.99 -10.31
C GLY A 161 -9.33 6.40 -10.56
N ASN A 162 -9.40 5.13 -10.98
CA ASN A 162 -10.65 4.41 -11.16
C ASN A 162 -11.12 3.64 -9.91
N ILE A 163 -10.31 3.58 -8.85
CA ILE A 163 -10.66 2.89 -7.60
C ILE A 163 -11.88 3.58 -6.97
N LYS A 164 -12.92 2.78 -6.70
CA LYS A 164 -14.17 3.22 -6.06
C LYS A 164 -14.35 2.69 -4.64
N ALA A 165 -13.67 1.60 -4.31
CA ALA A 165 -13.66 1.04 -2.96
C ALA A 165 -12.92 1.97 -1.99
N PRO A 166 -13.26 1.94 -0.69
CA PRO A 166 -12.32 2.29 0.35
C PRO A 166 -11.00 1.55 0.12
N TYR A 167 -9.90 2.28 0.21
CA TYR A 167 -8.56 1.78 -0.10
C TYR A 167 -7.60 2.02 1.07
N PHE A 168 -6.90 0.97 1.50
CA PHE A 168 -5.85 1.07 2.50
C PHE A 168 -4.51 0.60 1.92
N LEU A 169 -3.46 1.38 2.15
CA LEU A 169 -2.09 1.00 1.77
C LEU A 169 -1.21 0.86 3.01
N GLU A 170 -0.79 -0.36 3.29
CA GLU A 170 0.19 -0.65 4.33
C GLU A 170 1.59 -0.63 3.71
N ALA A 171 2.25 0.53 3.76
CA ALA A 171 3.58 0.72 3.21
C ALA A 171 4.64 0.57 4.30
N THR A 172 5.91 0.38 3.91
CA THR A 172 7.03 0.29 4.85
C THR A 172 7.97 1.48 4.67
N SER A 173 8.45 2.06 5.77
CA SER A 173 9.23 3.31 5.70
C SER A 173 10.58 3.15 5.01
N ASN A 174 11.09 1.92 4.91
CA ASN A 174 12.38 1.57 4.33
C ASN A 174 12.24 0.58 3.16
N ASP A 175 11.10 0.59 2.46
CA ASP A 175 10.84 -0.40 1.42
C ASP A 175 11.89 -0.36 0.30
N THR A 176 12.40 -1.53 -0.06
CA THR A 176 13.32 -1.70 -1.19
C THR A 176 12.61 -1.48 -2.53
N TYR A 177 11.34 -1.87 -2.62
CA TYR A 177 10.59 -1.99 -3.86
C TYR A 177 9.68 -0.80 -4.14
N PHE A 178 8.96 -0.31 -3.12
CA PHE A 178 7.91 0.71 -3.26
C PHE A 178 8.24 1.96 -2.45
N TRP A 179 8.74 3.01 -3.11
CA TRP A 179 9.28 4.18 -2.41
C TRP A 179 8.19 5.23 -2.10
N PRO A 180 8.43 6.14 -1.14
CA PRO A 180 7.41 7.09 -0.69
C PRO A 180 6.78 7.96 -1.77
N GLU A 181 7.57 8.50 -2.71
CA GLU A 181 7.04 9.31 -3.81
C GLU A 181 5.99 8.53 -4.63
N ALA A 182 6.25 7.25 -4.93
CA ALA A 182 5.34 6.41 -5.69
C ALA A 182 4.05 6.09 -4.93
N VAL A 183 4.19 5.85 -3.62
CA VAL A 183 3.06 5.65 -2.70
C VAL A 183 2.18 6.89 -2.66
N ASP A 184 2.77 8.07 -2.44
CA ASP A 184 2.04 9.34 -2.35
C ASP A 184 1.34 9.67 -3.66
N ASN A 185 2.02 9.54 -4.81
CA ASN A 185 1.40 9.72 -6.14
C ASN A 185 0.24 8.75 -6.37
N THR A 186 0.35 7.50 -5.91
CA THR A 186 -0.73 6.51 -6.02
C THR A 186 -1.94 6.89 -5.17
N LEU A 187 -1.71 7.30 -3.92
CA LEU A 187 -2.77 7.74 -3.02
C LEU A 187 -3.45 9.01 -3.55
N ASP A 188 -2.69 9.98 -4.05
CA ASP A 188 -3.21 11.29 -4.47
C ASP A 188 -4.23 11.19 -5.60
N VAL A 189 -4.08 10.23 -6.51
CA VAL A 189 -5.04 10.05 -7.62
C VAL A 189 -6.29 9.25 -7.24
N ILE A 190 -6.32 8.56 -6.11
CA ILE A 190 -7.51 7.82 -5.67
C ILE A 190 -8.57 8.82 -5.18
N PRO A 191 -9.77 8.89 -5.80
CA PRO A 191 -10.75 9.93 -5.49
C PRO A 191 -11.57 9.66 -4.23
N GLY A 192 -11.68 8.39 -3.81
CA GLY A 192 -12.52 7.95 -2.71
C GLY A 192 -11.83 7.93 -1.35
N ILE A 193 -12.45 7.21 -0.40
CA ILE A 193 -11.87 6.95 0.93
C ILE A 193 -10.54 6.24 0.75
N LYS A 194 -9.47 6.85 1.24
CA LYS A 194 -8.13 6.30 1.22
C LYS A 194 -7.42 6.59 2.54
N ASN A 195 -6.56 5.67 2.95
CA ASN A 195 -5.71 5.85 4.12
C ASN A 195 -4.46 4.95 3.99
N HIS A 196 -3.46 5.18 4.81
CA HIS A 196 -2.21 4.43 4.77
C HIS A 196 -1.53 4.38 6.13
N VAL A 197 -0.55 3.50 6.23
CA VAL A 197 0.40 3.46 7.33
C VAL A 197 1.81 3.29 6.78
N TRP A 198 2.78 3.86 7.49
CA TRP A 198 4.20 3.63 7.30
C TRP A 198 4.72 2.71 8.40
N ASP A 199 4.84 1.42 8.12
CA ASP A 199 5.47 0.46 9.04
C ASP A 199 6.91 0.87 9.28
N THR A 200 7.14 1.44 10.45
CA THR A 200 8.37 2.15 10.79
C THR A 200 9.56 1.22 10.94
N ASN A 201 10.68 1.55 10.29
CA ASN A 201 11.92 0.77 10.26
C ASN A 201 11.77 -0.66 9.70
N PHE A 202 10.68 -0.94 9.00
CA PHE A 202 10.53 -2.18 8.23
C PHE A 202 10.94 -1.97 6.77
N ASN A 203 11.53 -3.01 6.18
CA ASN A 203 11.87 -3.06 4.77
C ASN A 203 11.14 -4.25 4.15
N HIS A 204 10.11 -3.95 3.35
CA HIS A 204 9.35 -4.93 2.60
C HIS A 204 8.82 -6.11 3.44
N ARG A 205 8.42 -5.78 4.67
CA ARG A 205 7.91 -6.72 5.64
C ARG A 205 6.82 -6.03 6.43
N GLN A 206 5.71 -6.73 6.58
CA GLN A 206 4.57 -6.27 7.37
C GLN A 206 4.92 -6.21 8.86
N MET A 207 4.45 -5.17 9.55
CA MET A 207 4.51 -5.11 11.01
C MET A 207 3.69 -6.24 11.66
N PRO A 208 4.00 -6.66 12.90
CA PRO A 208 3.31 -7.78 13.55
C PRO A 208 1.78 -7.64 13.61
N SER A 209 1.25 -6.43 13.80
CA SER A 209 -0.20 -6.17 13.87
C SER A 209 -0.90 -6.08 12.52
N GLY A 210 -0.19 -6.07 11.39
CA GLY A 210 -0.79 -5.85 10.07
C GLY A 210 -1.83 -6.90 9.66
N HIS A 211 -1.71 -8.13 10.16
CA HIS A 211 -2.74 -9.17 9.95
C HIS A 211 -4.05 -8.86 10.70
N ILE A 212 -3.98 -8.30 11.90
CA ILE A 212 -5.14 -7.86 12.70
C ILE A 212 -5.80 -6.67 12.01
N MET A 213 -5.00 -5.72 11.51
CA MET A 213 -5.49 -4.57 10.75
C MET A 213 -6.30 -5.03 9.54
N GLN A 214 -5.74 -5.88 8.67
CA GLN A 214 -6.50 -6.41 7.52
C GLN A 214 -7.82 -7.07 7.95
N GLN A 215 -7.81 -7.90 9.00
CA GLN A 215 -9.02 -8.55 9.49
C GLN A 215 -10.09 -7.53 9.93
N LEU A 216 -9.72 -6.52 10.73
CA LEU A 216 -10.63 -5.47 11.18
C LEU A 216 -11.15 -4.64 10.01
N TYR A 217 -10.29 -4.33 9.04
CA TYR A 217 -10.64 -3.56 7.85
C TYR A 217 -11.74 -4.28 7.05
N PHE A 218 -11.54 -5.56 6.77
CA PHE A 218 -12.50 -6.33 5.98
C PHE A 218 -13.75 -6.71 6.76
N ASP A 219 -13.65 -6.98 8.05
CA ASP A 219 -14.85 -7.20 8.88
C ASP A 219 -15.72 -5.94 8.90
N TYR A 220 -15.13 -4.74 8.95
CA TYR A 220 -15.90 -3.51 8.86
C TYR A 220 -16.55 -3.34 7.49
N TYR A 221 -15.76 -3.31 6.41
CA TYR A 221 -16.28 -2.94 5.10
C TYR A 221 -17.09 -4.03 4.40
N LEU A 222 -16.85 -5.30 4.70
CA LEU A 222 -17.54 -6.43 4.07
C LEU A 222 -18.63 -7.03 4.95
N LYS A 223 -18.48 -7.04 6.29
CA LYS A 223 -19.51 -7.58 7.21
C LYS A 223 -20.33 -6.52 7.93
N GLY A 224 -19.93 -5.25 7.87
CA GLY A 224 -20.52 -4.21 8.72
C GLY A 224 -20.22 -4.43 10.21
N LYS A 225 -19.12 -5.12 10.55
CA LYS A 225 -18.75 -5.46 11.93
C LYS A 225 -17.55 -4.63 12.39
N GLY A 226 -17.68 -3.98 13.54
CA GLY A 226 -16.63 -3.15 14.12
C GLY A 226 -16.75 -1.69 13.68
N GLN A 227 -15.61 -1.00 13.61
CA GLN A 227 -15.51 0.43 13.32
C GLN A 227 -14.44 0.68 12.26
N PRO A 228 -14.51 1.78 11.48
CA PRO A 228 -13.48 2.10 10.50
C PRO A 228 -12.14 2.39 11.19
N PHE A 229 -11.09 2.57 10.40
CA PHE A 229 -9.83 3.09 10.91
C PHE A 229 -9.92 4.60 11.12
N GLY A 230 -9.18 5.11 12.10
CA GLY A 230 -8.98 6.54 12.27
C GLY A 230 -8.17 7.16 11.13
N THR A 231 -7.93 8.46 11.20
CA THR A 231 -7.08 9.20 10.25
C THR A 231 -6.13 10.13 10.98
N ALA A 232 -5.01 10.46 10.36
CA ALA A 232 -4.04 11.40 10.90
C ALA A 232 -3.54 12.34 9.80
N LYS A 233 -3.37 13.63 10.12
CA LYS A 233 -2.71 14.60 9.24
C LYS A 233 -1.85 15.58 10.03
N ILE A 234 -0.78 16.07 9.40
CA ILE A 234 -0.10 17.27 9.88
C ILE A 234 -1.01 18.45 9.50
N ALA A 235 -1.63 19.07 10.49
CA ALA A 235 -2.62 20.13 10.33
C ALA A 235 -2.02 21.54 10.31
N GLY A 236 -0.76 21.68 10.76
CA GLY A 236 -0.05 22.95 10.69
C GLY A 236 1.37 22.87 11.24
N GLU A 237 2.15 23.89 10.93
CA GLU A 237 3.46 24.14 11.50
C GLU A 237 3.56 25.58 12.02
N GLN A 238 4.35 25.79 13.06
CA GLN A 238 4.69 27.11 13.57
C GLN A 238 6.20 27.20 13.83
N GLN A 239 6.85 28.16 13.18
CA GLN A 239 8.25 28.48 13.43
C GLN A 239 8.38 29.24 14.76
N LEU A 240 9.29 28.78 15.63
CA LEU A 240 9.65 29.44 16.88
C LEU A 240 10.86 30.36 16.70
N SER A 241 11.02 31.32 17.61
CA SER A 241 12.12 32.29 17.62
C SER A 241 13.51 31.66 17.77
N ASN A 242 13.60 30.50 18.43
CA ASN A 242 14.83 29.72 18.58
C ASN A 242 15.19 28.89 17.33
N GLY A 243 14.39 28.97 16.27
CA GLY A 243 14.59 28.21 15.03
C GLY A 243 13.94 26.82 15.02
N ASN A 244 13.36 26.35 16.12
CA ASN A 244 12.60 25.09 16.15
C ASN A 244 11.23 25.27 15.48
N LYS A 245 10.60 24.18 15.06
CA LYS A 245 9.22 24.19 14.56
C LYS A 245 8.33 23.36 15.45
N VAL A 246 7.15 23.86 15.78
CA VAL A 246 6.09 23.05 16.39
C VAL A 246 5.18 22.54 15.29
N LEU A 247 5.04 21.22 15.21
CA LEU A 247 4.11 20.57 14.29
C LEU A 247 2.84 20.22 15.04
N THR A 248 1.71 20.45 14.39
CA THR A 248 0.39 20.08 14.89
C THR A 248 -0.11 18.86 14.13
N ILE A 249 -0.37 17.76 14.83
CA ILE A 249 -0.94 16.53 14.29
C ILE A 249 -2.40 16.45 14.75
N GLU A 250 -3.32 16.42 13.79
CA GLU A 250 -4.73 16.16 14.05
C GLU A 250 -5.00 14.67 13.84
N VAL A 251 -5.58 14.03 14.85
CA VAL A 251 -5.95 12.62 14.85
C VAL A 251 -7.46 12.52 14.91
N ASN A 252 -8.09 11.70 14.07
CA ASN A 252 -9.55 11.51 14.11
C ASN A 252 -9.85 10.03 14.24
N GLU A 253 -10.29 9.61 15.42
CA GLU A 253 -10.71 8.23 15.69
C GLU A 253 -12.24 8.08 15.64
N PRO A 254 -12.77 6.89 15.30
CA PRO A 254 -14.19 6.59 15.44
C PRO A 254 -14.67 6.74 16.88
N ALA A 255 -15.98 6.94 17.06
CA ALA A 255 -16.58 7.00 18.40
C ALA A 255 -16.24 5.74 19.23
N ASN A 256 -15.89 5.96 20.51
CA ASN A 256 -15.48 4.93 21.47
C ASN A 256 -14.16 4.20 21.15
N ILE A 257 -13.40 4.64 20.15
CA ILE A 257 -12.01 4.22 19.93
C ILE A 257 -11.10 5.28 20.54
N THR A 258 -10.13 4.83 21.34
CA THR A 258 -9.18 5.73 22.01
C THR A 258 -7.80 5.59 21.40
N VAL A 259 -7.10 6.71 21.25
CA VAL A 259 -5.70 6.74 20.81
C VAL A 259 -4.81 6.11 21.88
N ALA A 260 -4.01 5.12 21.49
CA ALA A 260 -3.02 4.49 22.36
C ALA A 260 -1.66 5.22 22.29
N SER A 261 -1.25 5.67 21.11
CA SER A 261 -0.03 6.46 20.93
C SER A 261 -0.09 7.37 19.71
N VAL A 262 0.64 8.49 19.80
CA VAL A 262 0.95 9.38 18.66
C VAL A 262 2.43 9.71 18.73
N ILE A 263 3.18 9.31 17.72
CA ILE A 263 4.63 9.49 17.65
C ILE A 263 4.95 10.17 16.33
N LEU A 264 5.80 11.21 16.36
CA LEU A 264 6.41 11.70 15.12
C LEU A 264 7.71 10.94 14.90
N TYR A 265 7.85 10.25 13.78
CA TYR A 265 9.14 9.70 13.38
C TYR A 265 9.85 10.67 12.45
N TYR A 266 11.14 10.88 12.66
CA TYR A 266 12.00 11.59 11.71
C TYR A 266 13.16 10.72 11.25
N SER A 267 13.73 11.03 10.10
CA SER A 267 14.96 10.40 9.63
C SER A 267 15.89 11.38 8.94
N GLU A 268 17.16 11.31 9.32
CA GLU A 268 18.26 11.99 8.66
C GLU A 268 18.50 11.46 7.25
N ARG A 269 19.27 12.19 6.45
CA ARG A 269 19.62 11.75 5.10
C ARG A 269 20.61 10.59 5.20
N ALA A 270 20.37 9.55 4.41
CA ALA A 270 21.28 8.43 4.22
C ALA A 270 21.65 8.32 2.74
N LYS A 271 22.67 7.53 2.41
CA LYS A 271 23.08 7.30 1.02
C LYS A 271 21.95 6.64 0.23
N ASN A 272 21.35 5.59 0.79
CA ASN A 272 20.17 4.94 0.25
C ASN A 272 18.98 5.15 1.18
N TRP A 273 17.78 5.27 0.61
CA TRP A 273 16.56 5.45 1.38
C TRP A 273 16.33 4.31 2.39
N GLN A 274 16.62 3.07 1.97
CA GLN A 274 16.39 1.86 2.76
C GLN A 274 17.30 1.78 4.01
N GLU A 275 18.41 2.53 4.03
CA GLU A 275 19.37 2.57 5.15
C GLU A 275 18.96 3.57 6.24
N ARG A 276 17.92 4.35 6.00
CA ARG A 276 17.41 5.34 6.95
C ARG A 276 17.03 4.72 8.29
N LYS A 277 17.30 5.43 9.38
CA LYS A 277 16.75 5.08 10.69
C LYS A 277 15.68 6.10 11.04
N TRP A 278 14.48 5.62 11.34
CA TRP A 278 13.36 6.43 11.78
C TRP A 278 13.35 6.50 13.29
N ILE A 279 13.60 7.70 13.81
CA ILE A 279 13.82 7.98 15.22
C ILE A 279 12.53 8.63 15.77
N PRO A 280 12.00 8.14 16.90
CA PRO A 280 10.79 8.69 17.48
C PRO A 280 11.04 10.04 18.17
N LEU A 281 10.07 10.94 18.03
CA LEU A 281 9.88 12.12 18.85
C LEU A 281 8.49 12.02 19.49
N ASN A 282 8.46 12.10 20.82
CA ASN A 282 7.22 12.04 21.57
C ASN A 282 6.38 13.28 21.27
N THR A 283 5.08 13.07 21.12
CA THR A 283 4.12 14.15 20.96
C THR A 283 3.45 14.44 22.31
N THR A 284 2.91 15.64 22.45
CA THR A 284 2.13 16.06 23.61
C THR A 284 0.69 16.28 23.17
N LEU A 285 -0.27 15.66 23.85
CA LEU A 285 -1.69 15.96 23.66
C LEU A 285 -1.95 17.39 24.15
N LYS A 286 -2.36 18.27 23.25
CA LYS A 286 -2.67 19.67 23.58
C LYS A 286 -4.12 19.82 24.03
N SER A 287 -5.04 19.28 23.24
CA SER A 287 -6.48 19.35 23.52
C SER A 287 -7.25 18.42 22.58
N GLY A 288 -8.24 17.70 23.11
CA GLY A 288 -9.15 16.88 22.30
C GLY A 288 -8.37 15.86 21.45
N ASN A 289 -8.28 16.16 20.16
CA ASN A 289 -7.68 15.28 19.14
C ASN A 289 -6.41 15.88 18.49
N ILE A 290 -5.87 16.93 19.11
CA ILE A 290 -4.71 17.69 18.63
C ILE A 290 -3.47 17.37 19.45
N TYR A 291 -2.44 16.90 18.76
CA TYR A 291 -1.12 16.59 19.30
C TYR A 291 -0.09 17.55 18.75
N THR A 292 0.91 17.90 19.55
CA THR A 292 2.02 18.75 19.13
C THR A 292 3.36 18.09 19.36
N VAL A 293 4.33 18.39 18.50
CA VAL A 293 5.72 17.93 18.64
C VAL A 293 6.65 19.04 18.20
N GLU A 294 7.72 19.24 18.95
CA GLU A 294 8.75 20.22 18.62
C GLU A 294 9.87 19.53 17.80
N LEU A 295 10.11 20.02 16.60
CA LEU A 295 11.20 19.60 15.73
C LEU A 295 12.38 20.58 15.90
N PRO A 296 13.54 20.12 16.40
CA PRO A 296 14.72 20.96 16.59
C PRO A 296 15.22 21.64 15.30
N ALA A 297 15.69 22.89 15.43
CA ALA A 297 16.28 23.71 14.37
C ALA A 297 17.39 22.98 13.61
N LYS A 298 18.18 22.17 14.32
CA LYS A 298 19.25 21.35 13.74
C LYS A 298 18.69 20.37 12.69
N LEU A 299 17.63 19.62 13.04
CA LEU A 299 17.01 18.64 12.14
C LEU A 299 16.33 19.33 10.94
N ILE A 300 15.78 20.53 11.14
CA ILE A 300 15.21 21.32 10.05
C ILE A 300 16.31 21.71 9.05
N LYS A 301 17.44 22.23 9.55
CA LYS A 301 18.61 22.60 8.72
C LYS A 301 19.19 21.41 7.96
N GLU A 302 19.19 20.22 8.56
CA GLU A 302 19.65 18.97 7.92
C GLU A 302 18.66 18.42 6.87
N GLY A 303 17.46 19.00 6.77
CA GLY A 303 16.46 18.60 5.80
C GLY A 303 15.99 17.16 5.98
N VAL A 304 15.73 16.78 7.24
CA VAL A 304 15.15 15.48 7.60
C VAL A 304 13.78 15.27 6.93
N CYS A 305 13.35 14.01 6.87
CA CYS A 305 11.95 13.70 6.59
C CYS A 305 11.26 13.31 7.88
N CYS A 306 9.95 13.55 7.99
CA CYS A 306 9.16 13.14 9.13
C CYS A 306 7.74 12.73 8.75
N TYR A 307 7.09 11.95 9.62
CA TYR A 307 5.67 11.62 9.54
C TYR A 307 5.13 11.30 10.95
N GLY A 308 3.84 11.53 11.16
CA GLY A 308 3.13 11.07 12.35
C GLY A 308 2.67 9.62 12.19
N PHE A 309 2.84 8.83 13.23
CA PHE A 309 2.38 7.44 13.36
C PHE A 309 1.45 7.36 14.56
N VAL A 310 0.22 6.93 14.31
CA VAL A 310 -0.84 6.84 15.32
C VAL A 310 -1.23 5.39 15.47
N THR A 311 -1.35 4.92 16.71
CA THR A 311 -1.93 3.61 17.02
C THR A 311 -3.10 3.78 17.98
N ASP A 312 -4.21 3.08 17.72
CA ASP A 312 -5.37 3.06 18.60
C ASP A 312 -5.39 1.86 19.57
N ASN A 313 -6.38 1.81 20.45
CA ASN A 313 -6.54 0.73 21.43
C ASN A 313 -6.89 -0.65 20.84
N ARG A 314 -7.15 -0.75 19.53
CA ARG A 314 -7.34 -2.02 18.80
C ARG A 314 -6.01 -2.52 18.22
N GLY A 315 -4.94 -1.72 18.30
CA GLY A 315 -3.68 -1.97 17.60
C GLY A 315 -3.71 -1.60 16.12
N VAL A 316 -4.74 -0.87 15.66
CA VAL A 316 -4.78 -0.33 14.30
C VAL A 316 -3.83 0.86 14.24
N SER A 317 -2.98 0.88 13.23
CA SER A 317 -2.07 2.00 13.00
C SER A 317 -2.35 2.72 11.69
N VAL A 318 -2.24 4.05 11.72
CA VAL A 318 -2.37 4.92 10.54
C VAL A 318 -1.26 5.97 10.58
N SER A 319 -0.98 6.59 9.45
CA SER A 319 0.07 7.61 9.38
C SER A 319 -0.39 8.87 8.68
N THR A 320 0.25 9.98 9.02
CA THR A 320 0.24 11.14 8.13
C THR A 320 1.00 10.79 6.83
N TYR A 321 0.89 11.63 5.82
CA TYR A 321 1.89 11.63 4.75
C TYR A 321 3.30 11.90 5.29
N MET A 322 4.31 11.60 4.48
CA MET A 322 5.70 11.89 4.82
C MET A 322 6.10 13.25 4.26
N TYR A 323 6.78 14.07 5.06
CA TYR A 323 7.09 15.46 4.74
C TYR A 323 8.59 15.76 4.86
N HIS A 324 9.10 16.66 4.02
CA HIS A 324 10.39 17.31 4.20
C HIS A 324 10.31 18.41 5.26
N SER A 325 11.24 18.44 6.22
CA SER A 325 11.19 19.39 7.36
C SER A 325 11.39 20.86 6.99
N ILE A 326 12.04 21.14 5.85
CA ILE A 326 12.38 22.50 5.44
C ILE A 326 11.12 23.26 5.02
N ASN A 327 10.37 22.70 4.06
CA ASN A 327 9.25 23.34 3.39
C ASN A 327 7.89 22.68 3.71
N PHE A 328 7.88 21.61 4.50
CA PHE A 328 6.70 20.79 4.77
C PHE A 328 5.93 20.39 3.49
N SER A 329 6.65 20.17 2.40
CA SER A 329 6.09 19.49 1.23
C SER A 329 6.13 17.99 1.46
N LYS A 330 5.19 17.26 0.85
CA LYS A 330 5.28 15.79 0.78
C LYS A 330 6.62 15.37 0.18
N VAL A 331 7.09 14.19 0.56
CA VAL A 331 8.25 13.56 -0.07
C VAL A 331 7.86 13.11 -1.48
N LEU A 332 8.01 14.05 -2.42
CA LEU A 332 7.88 13.87 -3.86
C LEU A 332 9.25 13.70 -4.50
#